data_AF-A0A534LRA9-F1
#
_entry.id   AF-A0A534LRA9-F1
#
_cell.length_a   1.000
_cell.length_b   1.000
_cell.length_c   1.000
_cell.angle_alpha   90.00
_cell.angle_beta   90.00
_cell.angle_gamma   90.00
#
_symmetry.space_group_name_H-M   'P 1'
#
loop_
_entity.id
_entity.type
_entity.pdbx_description
1 polymer ?
#
loop_
_entity_poly.entity_id
_entity_poly.type
_entity_poly.pdbx_seq_one_letter_code
_entity_poly.pdbx_strand_id
1 'polypeptide(L)'
;MAIRTWLDRFGRDVVTVEGSVKRDLGATRHFLATPSRPVFLPNLEGGPAVANLWSTRERVAGALGIQPNEFLPKLLEAQAHPQDTRLVERAEFMTQATSDVDLTAMPIPKLFPKDAGRYITAG
;
A
#
# COMPACT_ATOMS: atom_id res chain seq x y z
N MET A 1 -11.16 6.66 1.72
CA MET A 1 -10.03 7.36 2.36
C MET A 1 -8.76 7.07 1.58
N ALA A 2 -7.84 8.03 1.49
CA ALA A 2 -6.57 7.86 0.79
C ALA A 2 -5.53 7.10 1.65
N ILE A 3 -4.52 6.48 1.02
CA ILE A 3 -3.45 5.73 1.71
C ILE A 3 -2.67 6.61 2.69
N ARG A 4 -2.39 7.87 2.33
CA ARG A 4 -1.64 8.81 3.20
C ARG A 4 -2.32 9.00 4.56
N THR A 5 -3.65 9.12 4.57
CA THR A 5 -4.44 9.22 5.81
C THR A 5 -4.21 8.02 6.73
N TRP A 6 -4.02 6.83 6.18
CA TRP A 6 -3.73 5.64 6.98
C TRP A 6 -2.31 5.62 7.54
N LEU A 7 -1.32 6.10 6.77
CA LEU A 7 0.04 6.27 7.28
C LEU A 7 0.08 7.23 8.46
N ASP A 8 -0.63 8.36 8.37
CA ASP A 8 -0.73 9.33 9.45
C ASP A 8 -1.42 8.74 10.69
N ARG A 9 -2.51 7.98 10.49
CA ARG A 9 -3.25 7.31 11.58
C ARG A 9 -2.43 6.23 12.27
N PHE A 10 -1.69 5.42 11.51
CA PHE A 10 -0.82 4.39 12.08
C PHE A 10 0.38 5.02 12.79
N GLY A 11 0.82 6.20 12.36
CA GLY A 11 1.78 7.04 13.08
C GLY A 11 3.04 6.27 13.45
N ARG A 12 3.30 6.14 14.75
CA ARG A 12 4.49 5.47 15.29
C ARG A 12 4.59 3.98 14.94
N ASP A 13 3.49 3.33 14.54
CA ASP A 13 3.54 1.94 14.08
C ASP A 13 4.22 1.81 12.71
N VAL A 14 4.23 2.87 11.88
CA VAL A 14 4.89 2.85 10.57
C VAL A 14 6.41 2.85 10.73
N VAL A 15 7.08 1.88 10.11
CA VAL A 15 8.54 1.84 9.98
C VAL A 15 8.93 2.69 8.78
N THR A 16 9.52 3.85 9.04
CA THR A 16 10.07 4.70 7.97
C THR A 16 11.54 4.34 7.74
N VAL A 17 11.89 4.04 6.50
CA VAL A 17 13.28 3.74 6.12
C VAL A 17 13.93 5.01 5.62
N GLU A 18 14.90 5.48 6.40
CA GLU A 18 15.71 6.64 6.03
C GLU A 18 16.76 6.26 4.96
N GLY A 19 17.00 7.17 4.02
CA GLY A 19 17.96 6.98 2.92
C GLY A 19 17.38 6.35 1.65
N SER A 20 18.20 6.31 0.60
CA SER A 20 17.79 5.83 -0.72
C SER A 20 17.76 4.30 -0.77
N VAL A 21 16.67 3.75 -1.32
CA VAL A 21 16.50 2.30 -1.51
C VAL A 21 16.42 1.99 -3.00
N LYS A 22 17.14 0.96 -3.44
CA LYS A 22 17.08 0.48 -4.83
C LYS A 22 15.81 -0.35 -5.05
N ARG A 23 15.20 -0.17 -6.23
CA ARG A 23 14.03 -0.97 -6.65
C ARG A 23 14.35 -2.43 -6.91
N ASP A 24 15.59 -2.74 -7.28
CA ASP A 24 16.03 -4.12 -7.49
C ASP A 24 16.48 -4.73 -6.16
N LEU A 25 15.67 -5.64 -5.61
CA LEU A 25 15.89 -6.43 -4.39
C LEU A 25 16.05 -5.64 -3.07
N GLY A 26 16.28 -4.32 -3.11
CA GLY A 26 16.51 -3.48 -1.95
C GLY A 26 15.29 -3.36 -1.05
N ALA A 27 14.13 -3.07 -1.65
CA ALA A 27 12.86 -2.90 -0.94
C ALA A 27 12.47 -4.15 -0.11
N THR A 28 12.65 -5.34 -0.67
CA THR A 28 12.24 -6.62 -0.05
C THR A 28 12.90 -6.84 1.31
N ARG A 29 14.15 -6.42 1.51
CA ARG A 29 14.85 -6.58 2.79
C ARG A 29 14.13 -5.86 3.92
N HIS A 30 13.65 -4.64 3.66
CA HIS A 30 12.91 -3.85 4.63
C HIS A 30 11.53 -4.45 4.91
N PHE A 31 10.86 -4.94 3.87
CA PHE A 31 9.53 -5.56 3.99
C PHE A 31 9.57 -6.85 4.82
N LEU A 32 10.60 -7.68 4.62
CA LEU A 32 10.77 -8.94 5.34
C LEU A 32 11.28 -8.75 6.78
N ALA A 33 12.03 -7.69 7.06
CA ALA A 33 12.50 -7.40 8.42
C ALA A 33 11.35 -7.06 9.39
N THR A 34 10.24 -6.54 8.87
CA THR A 34 9.08 -6.11 9.68
C THR A 34 7.75 -6.52 9.03
N PRO A 35 7.47 -7.82 8.93
CA PRO A 35 6.35 -8.33 8.13
C PRO A 35 4.98 -7.88 8.65
N SER A 36 4.85 -7.62 9.95
CA SER A 36 3.60 -7.22 10.61
C SER A 36 3.40 -5.70 10.75
N ARG A 37 4.33 -4.86 10.27
CA ARG A 37 4.25 -3.39 10.40
C ARG A 37 4.27 -2.72 9.03
N PRO A 38 3.57 -1.58 8.83
CA PRO A 38 3.67 -0.85 7.57
C PRO A 38 5.10 -0.36 7.40
N VAL A 39 5.65 -0.53 6.21
CA VAL A 39 6.99 -0.04 5.87
C VAL A 39 6.84 1.06 4.85
N PHE A 40 7.27 2.27 5.19
CA PHE A 40 7.29 3.41 4.30
C PHE A 40 8.72 3.67 3.80
N LEU A 41 8.88 3.64 2.48
CA LEU A 41 10.12 3.96 1.76
C LEU A 41 9.93 5.31 1.08
N PRO A 42 10.23 6.45 1.75
CA PRO A 42 10.08 7.78 1.14
C PRO A 42 10.97 7.96 -0.10
N ASN A 43 12.12 7.31 -0.13
CA ASN A 43 13.16 7.47 -1.16
C ASN A 43 13.48 6.17 -1.91
N LEU A 44 12.46 5.40 -2.30
CA LEU A 44 12.66 4.30 -3.24
C LEU A 44 12.97 4.86 -4.65
N GLU A 45 13.87 4.20 -5.37
CA GLU A 45 14.21 4.56 -6.75
C GLU A 45 12.96 4.63 -7.64
N GLY A 46 12.67 5.82 -8.18
CA GLY A 46 11.47 6.11 -8.99
C GLY A 46 10.33 6.80 -8.24
N GLY A 47 10.40 6.90 -6.90
CA GLY A 47 9.38 7.57 -6.08
C GLY A 47 9.06 6.83 -4.76
N PRO A 48 8.24 7.41 -3.89
CA PRO A 48 7.91 6.82 -2.60
C PRO A 48 7.07 5.55 -2.74
N ALA A 49 7.27 4.58 -1.85
CA ALA A 49 6.49 3.35 -1.79
C ALA A 49 6.13 2.96 -0.36
N VAL A 50 5.06 2.19 -0.21
CA VAL A 50 4.66 1.58 1.06
C VAL A 50 4.37 0.10 0.85
N ALA A 51 4.74 -0.72 1.82
CA ALA A 51 4.37 -2.13 1.88
C ALA A 51 3.81 -2.49 3.27
N ASN A 52 3.28 -3.72 3.38
CA ASN A 52 2.78 -4.29 4.64
C ASN A 52 1.69 -3.43 5.31
N LEU A 53 0.98 -2.59 4.55
CA LEU A 53 -0.03 -1.69 5.10
C LEU A 53 -1.13 -2.46 5.83
N TRP A 54 -1.54 -3.61 5.28
CA TRP A 54 -2.64 -4.45 5.77
C TRP A 54 -2.17 -5.83 6.24
N SER A 55 -0.99 -5.90 6.89
CA SER A 55 -0.32 -7.17 7.21
C SER A 55 -0.80 -7.90 8.46
N THR A 56 -1.76 -7.35 9.22
CA THR A 56 -2.34 -8.01 10.39
C THR A 56 -3.85 -7.91 10.40
N ARG A 57 -4.51 -8.93 10.96
CA ARG A 57 -5.97 -8.98 11.08
C ARG A 57 -6.48 -7.85 11.96
N GLU A 58 -5.76 -7.54 13.03
CA GLU A 58 -6.05 -6.49 14.00
C GLU A 58 -6.05 -5.12 13.34
N ARG A 59 -5.06 -4.86 12.47
CA ARG A 59 -5.00 -3.58 11.77
C ARG A 59 -6.13 -3.42 10.76
N VAL A 60 -6.44 -4.47 10.00
CA VAL A 60 -7.56 -4.43 9.05
C VAL A 60 -8.89 -4.23 9.80
N ALA A 61 -9.12 -4.99 10.88
CA ALA A 61 -10.33 -4.84 11.71
C ALA A 61 -10.43 -3.44 12.34
N GLY A 62 -9.34 -2.93 12.91
CA GLY A 62 -9.29 -1.58 13.47
C GLY A 62 -9.55 -0.48 12.43
N ALA A 63 -9.04 -0.65 11.20
CA ALA A 63 -9.31 0.28 10.10
C ALA A 63 -10.77 0.27 9.64
N LEU A 64 -11.45 -0.87 9.78
CA LEU A 64 -12.88 -1.02 9.52
C LEU A 64 -13.76 -0.62 10.73
N GLY A 65 -13.15 -0.32 11.89
CA GLY A 65 -13.88 0.04 13.10
C GLY A 65 -14.61 -1.13 13.76
N ILE A 66 -14.11 -2.36 13.58
CA ILE A 66 -14.71 -3.60 14.11
C ILE A 66 -13.70 -4.40 14.94
N GLN A 67 -14.18 -5.37 15.71
CA GLN A 67 -13.31 -6.31 16.40
C GLN A 67 -12.78 -7.39 15.44
N PRO A 68 -11.57 -7.95 15.68
CA PRO A 68 -10.99 -8.98 14.80
C PRO A 68 -11.86 -10.23 14.61
N ASN A 69 -12.64 -10.62 15.63
CA ASN A 69 -13.56 -11.75 15.54
C ASN A 69 -14.83 -11.46 14.71
N GLU A 70 -15.14 -10.18 14.44
CA GLU A 70 -16.31 -9.77 13.65
C GLU A 70 -16.01 -9.68 12.14
N PHE A 71 -14.75 -9.82 11.73
CA PHE A 71 -14.31 -9.57 10.35
C PHE A 71 -15.10 -10.37 9.30
N LEU A 72 -15.25 -11.69 9.49
CA LEU A 72 -15.96 -12.54 8.53
C LEU A 72 -17.47 -12.21 8.47
N PRO A 73 -18.20 -12.15 9.60
CA PRO A 73 -19.60 -11.72 9.59
C PRO A 73 -19.82 -10.38 8.89
N LYS A 74 -18.99 -9.37 9.18
CA LYS A 74 -19.10 -8.02 8.61
C LYS A 74 -18.79 -7.98 7.12
N LEU A 75 -17.82 -8.77 6.67
CA LEU A 75 -17.51 -8.91 5.24
C LEU A 75 -18.71 -9.50 4.47
N LEU A 76 -19.31 -10.57 5.00
CA LEU A 76 -20.49 -11.21 4.39
C LEU A 76 -21.70 -10.25 4.35
N GLU A 77 -21.93 -9.52 5.44
CA GLU A 77 -22.99 -8.50 5.51
C GLU A 77 -22.80 -7.42 4.44
N ALA A 78 -21.57 -6.90 4.28
CA ALA A 78 -21.25 -5.89 3.28
C ALA A 78 -21.37 -6.40 1.84
N GLN A 79 -21.02 -7.68 1.59
CA GLN A 79 -21.21 -8.31 0.28
C GLN A 79 -22.69 -8.50 -0.07
N ALA A 80 -23.53 -8.80 0.91
CA ALA A 80 -24.98 -8.95 0.71
C ALA A 80 -25.69 -7.61 0.52
N HIS A 81 -25.13 -6.51 1.02
CA HIS A 81 -25.72 -5.17 0.97
C HIS A 81 -24.72 -4.15 0.41
N PRO A 82 -24.32 -4.27 -0.87
CA PRO A 82 -23.43 -3.30 -1.48
C PRO A 82 -24.12 -1.92 -1.53
N GLN A 83 -23.31 -0.87 -1.45
CA GLN A 83 -23.78 0.50 -1.62
C GLN A 83 -23.30 1.04 -2.97
N ASP A 84 -24.16 1.81 -3.63
CA ASP A 84 -23.80 2.47 -4.87
C ASP A 84 -22.66 3.47 -4.63
N THR A 85 -21.72 3.49 -5.58
CA THR A 85 -20.68 4.52 -5.62
C THR A 85 -21.24 5.79 -6.26
N ARG A 86 -20.65 6.94 -5.93
CA ARG A 86 -20.97 8.22 -6.58
C ARG A 86 -19.92 8.57 -7.61
N LEU A 87 -20.35 9.00 -8.79
CA LEU A 87 -19.47 9.61 -9.76
C LEU A 87 -19.08 11.02 -9.28
N VAL A 88 -17.80 11.35 -9.39
CA VAL A 88 -17.28 12.69 -9.12
C VAL A 88 -16.50 13.17 -10.34
N GLU A 89 -16.63 14.45 -10.70
CA GLU A 89 -15.98 15.00 -11.89
C GLU A 89 -14.46 15.11 -11.74
N ARG A 90 -13.98 15.31 -10.50
CA ARG A 90 -12.56 15.49 -10.18
C ARG A 90 -12.20 14.74 -8.90
N ALA A 91 -11.02 14.14 -8.90
CA ALA A 91 -10.43 13.48 -7.73
C ALA A 91 -8.95 13.83 -7.61
N GLU A 92 -8.39 13.75 -6.40
CA GLU A 92 -6.99 14.15 -6.14
C GLU A 92 -5.96 13.37 -6.97
N PHE A 93 -6.22 12.10 -7.28
CA PHE A 93 -5.33 11.28 -8.10
C PHE A 93 -5.21 11.79 -9.55
N MET A 94 -6.14 12.64 -10.01
CA MET A 94 -6.11 13.23 -11.36
C MET A 94 -5.19 14.46 -11.46
N THR A 95 -4.58 14.90 -10.34
CA THR A 95 -3.74 16.11 -10.30
C THR A 95 -2.48 15.97 -11.14
N GLN A 96 -1.96 14.75 -11.30
CA GLN A 96 -0.77 14.45 -12.10
C GLN A 96 -1.19 13.51 -13.24
N ALA A 97 -1.23 14.02 -14.47
CA ALA A 97 -1.58 13.26 -15.65
C ALA A 97 -0.59 13.58 -16.78
N THR A 98 -0.13 12.55 -17.48
CA THR A 98 0.81 12.68 -18.61
C THR A 98 0.49 11.63 -19.67
N SER A 99 0.70 11.99 -20.93
CA SER A 99 0.70 11.06 -22.06
C SER A 99 2.10 10.56 -22.42
N ASP A 100 3.14 11.19 -21.87
CA ASP A 100 4.53 10.74 -21.95
C ASP A 100 4.79 9.78 -20.78
N VAL A 101 4.66 8.47 -21.06
CA VAL A 101 4.63 7.42 -20.03
C VAL A 101 5.78 6.46 -20.21
N ASP A 102 6.67 6.42 -19.23
CA ASP A 102 7.66 5.36 -19.05
C ASP A 102 7.42 4.64 -17.71
N LEU A 103 6.75 3.49 -17.77
CA LEU A 103 6.52 2.65 -16.58
C LEU A 103 7.82 2.11 -15.99
N THR A 104 8.90 2.08 -16.77
CA THR A 104 10.21 1.64 -16.28
C THR A 104 10.85 2.68 -15.36
N ALA A 105 10.39 3.93 -15.34
CA ALA A 105 10.83 4.95 -14.39
C ALA A 105 10.12 4.87 -13.02
N MET A 106 8.99 4.15 -12.94
CA MET A 106 8.15 4.07 -11.74
C MET A 106 8.81 3.26 -10.61
N PRO A 107 8.38 3.48 -9.33
CA PRO A 107 8.93 2.80 -8.15
C PRO A 107 8.39 1.37 -7.99
N ILE A 108 8.48 0.58 -9.05
CA ILE A 108 8.03 -0.82 -9.08
C ILE A 108 9.23 -1.69 -8.71
N PRO A 109 9.21 -2.42 -7.58
CA PRO A 109 10.33 -3.23 -7.18
C PRO A 109 10.39 -4.56 -7.95
N LYS A 110 11.61 -5.10 -8.10
CA LYS A 110 11.82 -6.54 -8.32
C LYS A 110 12.02 -7.15 -6.95
N LEU A 111 11.12 -8.04 -6.54
CA LEU A 111 11.04 -8.47 -5.15
C LEU A 111 12.04 -9.59 -4.85
N PHE A 112 12.17 -10.55 -5.76
CA PHE A 112 13.04 -11.71 -5.57
C PHE A 112 13.97 -11.95 -6.77
N PRO A 113 15.15 -12.59 -6.58
CA PRO A 113 16.11 -12.78 -7.65
C PRO A 113 15.57 -13.55 -8.86
N LYS A 114 14.70 -14.53 -8.61
CA LYS A 114 14.09 -15.40 -9.63
C LYS A 114 12.86 -14.78 -10.31
N ASP A 115 12.39 -13.62 -9.86
CA ASP A 115 11.31 -12.91 -10.54
C ASP A 115 11.74 -12.56 -11.96
N ALA A 116 10.84 -12.77 -12.92
CA ALA A 116 11.07 -12.46 -14.34
C ALA A 116 11.30 -10.94 -14.58
N GLY A 117 10.94 -10.10 -13.62
CA GLY A 117 11.10 -8.66 -13.69
C GLY A 117 10.54 -7.97 -12.45
N ARG A 118 10.20 -6.69 -12.62
CA ARG A 118 9.52 -5.88 -11.59
C ARG A 118 8.03 -6.14 -11.65
N TYR A 119 7.36 -6.20 -10.50
CA TYR A 119 5.94 -6.53 -10.40
C TYR A 119 5.13 -5.45 -9.68
N ILE A 120 3.97 -5.12 -10.25
CA ILE A 120 2.90 -4.42 -9.56
C ILE A 120 2.10 -5.48 -8.81
N THR A 121 2.15 -5.47 -7.48
CA THR A 121 1.50 -6.47 -6.62
C THR A 121 0.26 -5.94 -5.89
N ALA A 122 0.05 -4.62 -5.93
CA ALA A 122 -1.09 -3.92 -5.36
C ALA A 122 -1.62 -2.91 -6.40
N GLY A 123 -2.18 -3.46 -7.48
CA GLY A 123 -2.81 -2.70 -8.57
C GLY A 123 -4.26 -2.36 -8.30
#